data_AF-A0A2V8YXU3-F1
#
_entry.id   AF-A0A2V8YXU3-F1
#
_cell.length_a   1.000
_cell.length_b   1.000
_cell.length_c   1.000
_cell.angle_alpha   90.00
_cell.angle_beta   90.00
_cell.angle_gamma   90.00
#
_symmetry.space_group_name_H-M   'P 1'
#
loop_
_entity.id
_entity.type
_entity.pdbx_description
1 polymer ?
#
loop_
_entity_poly.entity_id
_entity_poly.type
_entity_poly.pdbx_seq_one_letter_code
_entity_poly.pdbx_strand_id
1 'polypeptide(L)'
;MFLTTSISRVALPLLVAVALGGCSVNKSQSAGTSVVVLVDFSKSFAPLVGDERALEELAAATSELAQREWQAPVEILWSRIQTASLIAGPLCGPFQFQQTLIKRDNDDSSQIVDKLQACTKTVVRASTAGSERSAYTDISGAVALAAEQGQSVLGPKYIVIVSDFIEDLPPGKRPIRLQLNGERILLLHRPGTEKMALALGNHLGRIQRWSEALREAGAASVTALPLSAITQQRIVRALGSGSKEGTDVVVLQNMPDTARPEMLKTIAATLNKAARDWQPPVTVTWADLRDESALPLQMPPLEFTPRLVKPPDSSAQDFSTLLNQCAEGMQRFSPGAKLGDMVGALSFYSSAGVLDADHVFLMVSSFPNLPKGRRDLPLNLKGVRVAMLPAPNRADASDEDAYLARLAQWETWLKQQHANVCRIPFNGVTTDSLIDCLHGS
;
A
#
# COMPACT_ATOMS: atom_id res chain seq x y z
N MET A 1 -47.91 -77.77 49.63
CA MET A 1 -48.25 -77.16 48.33
C MET A 1 -46.92 -77.01 47.61
N PHE A 2 -46.69 -77.81 46.54
CA PHE A 2 -45.88 -77.61 45.32
C PHE A 2 -44.56 -76.78 45.40
N LEU A 3 -43.44 -76.95 44.69
CA LEU A 3 -42.90 -77.76 43.57
C LEU A 3 -41.50 -77.12 43.29
N THR A 4 -40.39 -77.86 43.24
CA THR A 4 -39.53 -78.14 42.05
C THR A 4 -38.55 -77.09 41.51
N THR A 5 -37.27 -77.50 41.47
CA THR A 5 -36.29 -77.53 40.35
C THR A 5 -35.79 -76.27 39.60
N SER A 6 -34.47 -76.24 39.42
CA SER A 6 -33.72 -76.15 38.14
C SER A 6 -32.92 -74.88 37.80
N ILE A 7 -31.59 -75.07 37.74
CA ILE A 7 -30.62 -74.72 36.68
C ILE A 7 -30.86 -73.45 35.85
N SER A 8 -29.87 -72.54 35.81
CA SER A 8 -29.26 -72.07 34.54
C SER A 8 -27.98 -71.24 34.76
N ARG A 9 -26.89 -71.73 34.16
CA ARG A 9 -25.66 -70.99 33.88
C ARG A 9 -25.97 -69.99 32.76
N VAL A 10 -25.72 -68.70 32.99
CA VAL A 10 -25.72 -67.69 31.92
C VAL A 10 -24.29 -67.50 31.46
N ALA A 11 -24.04 -67.94 30.21
CA ALA A 11 -22.86 -67.60 29.45
C ALA A 11 -22.93 -66.12 29.07
N LEU A 12 -21.91 -65.34 29.42
CA LEU A 12 -21.72 -63.99 28.91
C LEU A 12 -20.96 -64.07 27.58
N PRO A 13 -21.53 -63.60 26.46
CA PRO A 13 -20.86 -63.66 25.16
C PRO A 13 -19.77 -62.58 25.07
N LEU A 14 -18.64 -63.00 24.52
CA LEU A 14 -17.48 -62.21 24.14
C LEU A 14 -17.90 -61.22 23.03
N LEU A 15 -18.07 -59.93 23.38
CA LEU A 15 -18.26 -58.86 22.40
C LEU A 15 -16.88 -58.43 21.87
N VAL A 16 -16.51 -58.99 20.72
CA VAL A 16 -15.37 -58.52 19.91
C VAL A 16 -15.77 -57.20 19.28
N ALA A 17 -15.34 -56.09 19.87
CA ALA A 17 -15.41 -54.78 19.23
C ALA A 17 -14.31 -54.69 18.17
N VAL A 18 -14.71 -54.82 16.90
CA VAL A 18 -13.85 -54.49 15.75
C VAL A 18 -13.68 -52.98 15.73
N ALA A 19 -12.60 -52.49 16.31
CA ALA A 19 -12.16 -51.11 16.12
C ALA A 19 -11.66 -50.95 14.69
N LEU A 20 -12.56 -50.49 13.80
CA LEU A 20 -12.17 -49.89 12.53
C LEU A 20 -11.41 -48.62 12.87
N GLY A 21 -10.09 -48.73 12.96
CA GLY A 21 -9.15 -47.61 13.07
C GLY A 21 -9.24 -46.76 11.82
N GLY A 22 -10.18 -45.81 11.81
CA GLY A 22 -10.14 -44.68 10.92
C GLY A 22 -8.88 -43.88 11.24
N CYS A 23 -7.95 -43.83 10.29
CA CYS A 23 -6.84 -42.89 10.30
C CYS A 23 -7.40 -41.46 10.29
N SER A 24 -7.73 -40.94 11.47
CA SER A 24 -7.86 -39.50 11.67
C SER A 24 -6.45 -38.94 11.56
N VAL A 25 -6.07 -38.49 10.37
CA VAL A 25 -4.94 -37.57 10.22
C VAL A 25 -5.36 -36.31 10.94
N ASN A 26 -5.03 -36.23 12.22
CA ASN A 26 -4.99 -34.97 12.94
C ASN A 26 -3.95 -34.12 12.19
N LYS A 27 -4.39 -33.29 11.24
CA LYS A 27 -3.60 -32.13 10.81
C LYS A 27 -3.43 -31.31 12.07
N SER A 28 -2.32 -31.49 12.78
CA SER A 28 -2.01 -30.66 13.94
C SER A 28 -1.94 -29.23 13.43
N GLN A 29 -2.95 -28.43 13.77
CA GLN A 29 -2.97 -27.03 13.44
C GLN A 29 -1.73 -26.41 14.08
N SER A 30 -0.85 -25.83 13.26
CA SER A 30 0.43 -25.29 13.72
C SER A 30 0.26 -23.80 14.06
N ALA A 31 1.07 -23.27 14.97
CA ALA A 31 1.08 -21.84 15.32
C ALA A 31 1.75 -20.97 14.23
N GLY A 32 1.52 -21.26 12.94
CA GLY A 32 2.11 -20.55 11.81
C GLY A 32 1.38 -19.26 11.43
N THR A 33 1.86 -18.59 10.39
CA THR A 33 1.29 -17.35 9.84
C THR A 33 0.57 -17.62 8.52
N SER A 34 -0.57 -16.98 8.26
CA SER A 34 -1.27 -17.06 6.96
C SER A 34 -1.30 -15.71 6.26
N VAL A 35 -1.03 -15.70 4.96
CA VAL A 35 -1.03 -14.51 4.12
C VAL A 35 -1.85 -14.79 2.86
N VAL A 36 -2.91 -14.02 2.67
CA VAL A 36 -3.77 -14.10 1.47
C VAL A 36 -3.69 -12.80 0.70
N VAL A 37 -3.25 -12.88 -0.55
CA VAL A 37 -3.23 -11.75 -1.49
C VAL A 37 -4.42 -11.90 -2.44
N LEU A 38 -5.36 -10.96 -2.36
CA LEU A 38 -6.54 -10.86 -3.21
C LEU A 38 -6.26 -9.83 -4.30
N VAL A 39 -6.34 -10.25 -5.56
CA VAL A 39 -6.11 -9.36 -6.72
C VAL A 39 -7.36 -9.24 -7.54
N ASP A 40 -7.77 -8.00 -7.81
CA ASP A 40 -8.95 -7.70 -8.61
C ASP A 40 -8.69 -7.87 -10.11
N PHE A 41 -9.61 -8.59 -10.76
CA PHE A 41 -9.57 -8.87 -12.20
C PHE A 41 -10.78 -8.24 -12.93
N SER A 42 -11.48 -7.32 -12.26
CA SER A 42 -12.58 -6.55 -12.83
C SER A 42 -12.15 -5.72 -14.02
N LYS A 43 -13.11 -5.39 -14.89
CA LYS A 43 -12.88 -4.55 -16.07
C LYS A 43 -12.43 -3.13 -15.73
N SER A 44 -12.82 -2.61 -14.56
CA SER A 44 -12.45 -1.27 -14.12
C SER A 44 -11.02 -1.22 -13.58
N PHE A 45 -10.50 -2.35 -13.10
CA PHE A 45 -9.17 -2.42 -12.52
C PHE A 45 -8.14 -3.02 -13.49
N ALA A 46 -8.38 -4.20 -14.06
CA ALA A 46 -7.46 -4.84 -14.99
C ALA A 46 -7.41 -4.13 -16.35
N PRO A 47 -6.26 -4.11 -17.06
CA PRO A 47 -5.05 -4.92 -16.82
C PRO A 47 -4.06 -4.30 -15.82
N LEU A 48 -3.17 -5.13 -15.26
CA LEU A 48 -2.18 -4.77 -14.23
C LEU A 48 -0.78 -4.48 -14.81
N VAL A 49 -0.66 -4.21 -16.11
CA VAL A 49 0.65 -3.98 -16.77
C VAL A 49 1.37 -2.77 -16.19
N GLY A 50 0.62 -1.73 -15.81
CA GLY A 50 1.19 -0.55 -15.14
C GLY A 50 1.53 -0.76 -13.66
N ASP A 51 1.14 -1.90 -13.09
CA ASP A 51 1.23 -2.20 -11.66
C ASP A 51 2.26 -3.31 -11.35
N GLU A 52 2.98 -3.82 -12.37
CA GLU A 52 3.95 -4.93 -12.23
C GLU A 52 4.96 -4.66 -11.12
N ARG A 53 5.59 -3.48 -11.12
CA ARG A 53 6.53 -3.09 -10.06
C ARG A 53 5.89 -3.14 -8.68
N ALA A 54 4.66 -2.66 -8.50
CA ALA A 54 4.00 -2.65 -7.21
C ALA A 54 3.74 -4.09 -6.69
N LEU A 55 3.43 -5.02 -7.60
CA LEU A 55 3.29 -6.44 -7.27
C LEU A 55 4.65 -7.08 -6.94
N GLU A 56 5.74 -6.69 -7.61
CA GLU A 56 7.09 -7.12 -7.29
C GLU A 56 7.54 -6.65 -5.90
N GLU A 57 7.27 -5.39 -5.54
CA GLU A 57 7.53 -4.85 -4.20
C GLU A 57 6.72 -5.59 -3.13
N LEU A 58 5.46 -5.97 -3.44
CA LEU A 58 4.64 -6.83 -2.58
C LEU A 58 5.24 -8.23 -2.39
N ALA A 59 5.71 -8.85 -3.47
CA ALA A 59 6.40 -10.14 -3.40
C ALA A 59 7.69 -10.05 -2.57
N ALA A 60 8.49 -9.00 -2.76
CA ALA A 60 9.72 -8.77 -2.02
C ALA A 60 9.44 -8.57 -0.52
N ALA A 61 8.47 -7.73 -0.17
CA ALA A 61 8.08 -7.49 1.22
C ALA A 61 7.50 -8.74 1.90
N THR A 62 6.65 -9.50 1.20
CA THR A 62 6.10 -10.76 1.71
C THR A 62 7.23 -11.77 2.00
N SER A 63 8.22 -11.85 1.12
CA SER A 63 9.40 -12.70 1.33
C SER A 63 10.23 -12.24 2.54
N GLU A 64 10.48 -10.94 2.66
CA GLU A 64 11.24 -10.39 3.78
C GLU A 64 10.54 -10.67 5.13
N LEU A 65 9.25 -10.38 5.22
CA LEU A 65 8.46 -10.63 6.43
C LEU A 65 8.44 -12.12 6.77
N ALA A 66 8.25 -13.00 5.78
CA ALA A 66 8.28 -14.45 5.99
C ALA A 66 9.64 -14.95 6.49
N GLN A 67 10.74 -14.34 6.05
CA GLN A 67 12.10 -14.74 6.43
C GLN A 67 12.58 -14.16 7.77
N ARG A 68 12.03 -13.01 8.19
CA ARG A 68 12.61 -12.24 9.30
C ARG A 68 11.68 -12.08 10.50
N GLU A 69 10.38 -12.11 10.27
CA GLU A 69 9.43 -11.61 11.28
C GLU A 69 8.26 -12.56 11.54
N TRP A 70 7.62 -13.06 10.48
CA TRP A 70 6.45 -13.91 10.62
C TRP A 70 6.80 -15.29 11.16
N GLN A 71 5.91 -15.83 11.98
CA GLN A 71 6.07 -17.13 12.60
C GLN A 71 5.90 -18.24 11.55
N ALA A 72 6.93 -19.07 11.38
CA ALA A 72 6.87 -20.23 10.50
C ALA A 72 6.02 -21.39 11.10
N PRO A 73 5.34 -22.21 10.27
CA PRO A 73 5.26 -22.11 8.82
C PRO A 73 4.46 -20.89 8.37
N VAL A 74 4.86 -20.29 7.26
CA VAL A 74 4.12 -19.21 6.60
C VAL A 74 3.36 -19.79 5.42
N GLU A 75 2.03 -19.83 5.49
CA GLU A 75 1.15 -20.23 4.39
C GLU A 75 0.82 -19.00 3.53
N ILE A 76 1.11 -19.08 2.23
CA ILE A 76 0.90 -17.98 1.29
C ILE A 76 -0.03 -18.43 0.16
N LEU A 77 -1.03 -17.59 -0.12
CA LEU A 77 -2.02 -17.80 -1.16
C LEU A 77 -2.27 -16.51 -1.94
N TRP A 78 -2.30 -16.60 -3.26
CA TRP A 78 -2.76 -15.50 -4.11
C TRP A 78 -4.04 -15.93 -4.81
N SER A 79 -5.09 -15.13 -4.71
CA SER A 79 -6.41 -15.43 -5.25
C SER A 79 -7.00 -14.24 -6.01
N ARG A 80 -8.01 -14.52 -6.84
CA ARG A 80 -8.72 -13.51 -7.64
C ARG A 80 -9.92 -12.97 -6.89
N ILE A 81 -10.18 -11.68 -7.06
CA ILE A 81 -11.51 -11.08 -6.84
C ILE A 81 -12.22 -11.09 -8.19
N GLN A 82 -13.39 -11.73 -8.24
CA GLN A 82 -14.17 -11.88 -9.47
C GLN A 82 -15.66 -12.06 -9.15
N THR A 83 -16.49 -12.33 -10.17
CA THR A 83 -17.95 -12.50 -10.05
C THR A 83 -18.39 -13.45 -8.94
N ALA A 84 -17.63 -14.53 -8.73
CA ALA A 84 -17.88 -15.52 -7.68
C ALA A 84 -16.58 -15.85 -6.95
N SER A 85 -16.06 -14.90 -6.18
CA SER A 85 -14.80 -15.05 -5.45
C SER A 85 -14.75 -16.26 -4.51
N LEU A 86 -15.91 -16.70 -3.98
CA LEU A 86 -16.04 -17.90 -3.13
C LEU A 86 -15.56 -19.20 -3.79
N ILE A 87 -15.59 -19.29 -5.11
CA ILE A 87 -15.20 -20.49 -5.88
C ILE A 87 -14.00 -20.22 -6.81
N ALA A 88 -13.34 -19.07 -6.65
CA ALA A 88 -12.19 -18.72 -7.46
C ALA A 88 -11.01 -19.65 -7.15
N GLY A 89 -10.47 -20.29 -8.19
CA GLY A 89 -9.20 -20.98 -8.07
C GLY A 89 -8.05 -20.00 -7.80
N PRO A 90 -7.02 -20.41 -7.05
CA PRO A 90 -5.90 -19.54 -6.76
C PRO A 90 -5.16 -19.11 -8.04
N LEU A 91 -4.62 -17.90 -8.02
CA LEU A 91 -3.62 -17.44 -9.00
C LEU A 91 -2.30 -18.17 -8.77
N CYS A 92 -1.98 -18.36 -7.49
CA CYS A 92 -0.80 -19.08 -7.02
C CYS A 92 -1.02 -19.71 -5.65
N GLY A 93 -0.34 -20.83 -5.41
CA GLY A 93 -0.43 -21.52 -4.12
C GLY A 93 -1.75 -22.27 -3.95
N PRO A 94 -2.05 -22.75 -2.73
CA PRO A 94 -1.34 -22.47 -1.49
C PRO A 94 0.05 -23.12 -1.46
N PHE A 95 1.03 -22.43 -0.87
CA PHE A 95 2.32 -23.03 -0.53
C PHE A 95 2.77 -22.59 0.86
N GLN A 96 3.56 -23.42 1.51
CA GLN A 96 4.10 -23.15 2.84
C GLN A 96 5.60 -22.89 2.76
N PHE A 97 6.04 -21.88 3.51
CA PHE A 97 7.44 -21.59 3.74
C PHE A 97 7.81 -21.95 5.19
N GLN A 98 8.84 -22.77 5.34
CA GLN A 98 9.38 -23.16 6.63
C GLN A 98 10.79 -22.57 6.73
N GLN A 99 11.06 -21.82 7.79
CA GLN A 99 12.44 -21.43 8.09
C GLN A 99 13.20 -22.65 8.60
N THR A 100 14.34 -22.97 7.96
CA THR A 100 15.25 -24.01 8.43
C THR A 100 16.54 -23.36 8.92
N LEU A 101 16.93 -23.66 10.17
CA LEU A 101 18.21 -23.18 10.74
C LEU A 101 19.43 -23.88 10.11
N ILE A 102 19.22 -24.97 9.38
CA ILE A 102 20.26 -25.74 8.71
C ILE A 102 20.19 -25.42 7.22
N LYS A 103 21.18 -24.69 6.70
CA LYS A 103 21.40 -24.56 5.25
C LYS A 103 21.60 -25.96 4.66
N ARG A 104 20.57 -26.50 4.02
CA ARG A 104 20.72 -27.59 3.05
C ARG A 104 21.00 -26.97 1.69
N ASP A 105 21.69 -27.70 0.80
CA ASP A 105 22.12 -27.24 -0.53
C ASP A 105 20.99 -26.77 -1.48
N ASN A 106 19.73 -26.78 -1.02
CA ASN A 106 18.59 -26.09 -1.62
C ASN A 106 18.06 -25.06 -0.60
N ASP A 107 18.56 -23.83 -0.65
CA ASP A 107 18.18 -22.75 0.26
C ASP A 107 16.69 -22.40 0.07
N ASP A 108 15.83 -22.76 1.03
CA ASP A 108 14.38 -22.48 0.97
C ASP A 108 14.09 -20.96 0.85
N SER A 109 15.05 -20.12 1.24
CA SER A 109 14.98 -18.66 1.17
C SER A 109 15.00 -18.12 -0.27
N SER A 110 15.82 -18.69 -1.17
CA SER A 110 15.78 -18.31 -2.58
C SER A 110 14.50 -18.84 -3.24
N GLN A 111 14.02 -20.01 -2.80
CA GLN A 111 12.79 -20.60 -3.34
C GLN A 111 11.54 -19.75 -3.05
N ILE A 112 11.41 -19.12 -1.87
CA ILE A 112 10.25 -18.24 -1.61
C ILE A 112 10.29 -16.98 -2.48
N VAL A 113 11.46 -16.37 -2.67
CA VAL A 113 11.62 -15.19 -3.55
C VAL A 113 11.24 -15.56 -4.99
N ASP A 114 11.80 -16.66 -5.51
CA ASP A 114 11.56 -17.11 -6.88
C ASP A 114 10.09 -17.47 -7.11
N LYS A 115 9.44 -18.15 -6.14
CA LYS A 115 8.01 -18.49 -6.21
C LYS A 115 7.14 -17.25 -6.22
N LEU A 116 7.41 -16.27 -5.35
CA LEU A 116 6.62 -15.04 -5.29
C LEU A 116 6.81 -14.19 -6.56
N GLN A 117 8.04 -14.08 -7.09
CA GLN A 117 8.30 -13.41 -8.36
C GLN A 117 7.66 -14.13 -9.56
N ALA A 118 7.64 -15.46 -9.57
CA ALA A 118 6.92 -16.21 -10.61
C ALA A 118 5.40 -15.96 -10.54
N CYS A 119 4.88 -15.75 -9.32
CA CYS A 119 3.49 -15.41 -9.11
C CYS A 119 3.12 -14.02 -9.62
N THR A 120 3.92 -12.99 -9.34
CA THR A 120 3.65 -11.64 -9.86
C THR A 120 3.56 -11.65 -11.38
N LYS A 121 4.51 -12.31 -12.06
CA LYS A 121 4.51 -12.49 -13.52
C LYS A 121 3.26 -13.22 -14.02
N THR A 122 2.83 -14.26 -13.29
CA THR A 122 1.61 -15.02 -13.62
C THR A 122 0.36 -14.16 -13.49
N VAL A 123 0.27 -13.35 -12.43
CA VAL A 123 -0.84 -12.43 -12.18
C VAL A 123 -0.91 -11.34 -13.25
N VAL A 124 0.22 -10.68 -13.56
CA VAL A 124 0.29 -9.66 -14.60
C VAL A 124 -0.14 -10.24 -15.94
N ARG A 125 0.44 -11.39 -16.33
CA ARG A 125 0.07 -12.08 -17.58
C ARG A 125 -1.41 -12.42 -17.61
N ALA A 126 -1.96 -13.03 -16.56
CA ALA A 126 -3.38 -13.39 -16.50
C ALA A 126 -4.28 -12.14 -16.62
N SER A 127 -3.93 -11.02 -15.98
CA SER A 127 -4.73 -9.78 -16.03
C SER A 127 -4.86 -9.17 -17.44
N THR A 128 -3.92 -9.50 -18.34
CA THR A 128 -3.98 -9.02 -19.73
C THR A 128 -4.95 -9.83 -20.58
N ALA A 129 -5.22 -11.09 -20.22
CA ALA A 129 -6.12 -11.94 -20.96
C ALA A 129 -7.57 -11.50 -20.75
N GLY A 130 -8.23 -11.05 -21.83
CA GLY A 130 -9.62 -10.59 -21.75
C GLY A 130 -10.61 -11.65 -21.23
N SER A 131 -10.29 -12.93 -21.41
CA SER A 131 -11.05 -14.08 -20.88
C SER A 131 -10.98 -14.22 -19.36
N GLU A 132 -9.93 -13.69 -18.73
CA GLU A 132 -9.74 -13.71 -17.27
C GLU A 132 -10.42 -12.52 -16.58
N ARG A 133 -10.93 -11.54 -17.34
CA ARG A 133 -11.58 -10.35 -16.77
C ARG A 133 -13.00 -10.66 -16.36
N SER A 134 -13.33 -10.35 -15.11
CA SER A 134 -14.67 -10.60 -14.58
C SER A 134 -15.65 -9.48 -14.98
N ALA A 135 -16.92 -9.86 -15.13
CA ALA A 135 -18.01 -8.91 -15.37
C ALA A 135 -18.42 -8.17 -14.09
N TYR A 136 -18.22 -8.82 -12.94
CA TYR A 136 -18.59 -8.36 -11.61
C TYR A 136 -17.40 -8.52 -10.66
N THR A 137 -17.43 -7.82 -9.54
CA THR A 137 -16.38 -7.76 -8.51
C THR A 137 -16.99 -8.04 -7.15
N ASP A 138 -16.76 -9.25 -6.60
CA ASP A 138 -17.23 -9.66 -5.27
C ASP A 138 -16.11 -9.53 -4.23
N ILE A 139 -15.87 -8.30 -3.75
CA ILE A 139 -14.81 -7.99 -2.78
C ILE A 139 -15.16 -8.58 -1.42
N SER A 140 -16.39 -8.35 -0.93
CA SER A 140 -16.85 -8.85 0.37
C SER A 140 -16.78 -10.37 0.44
N GLY A 141 -17.17 -11.08 -0.62
CA GLY A 141 -17.03 -12.53 -0.69
C GLY A 141 -15.58 -13.01 -0.76
N ALA A 142 -14.70 -12.28 -1.45
CA ALA A 142 -13.26 -12.60 -1.47
C ALA A 142 -12.62 -12.44 -0.09
N VAL A 143 -12.94 -11.35 0.61
CA VAL A 143 -12.43 -11.07 1.97
C VAL A 143 -12.96 -12.10 2.98
N ALA A 144 -14.25 -12.43 2.92
CA ALA A 144 -14.83 -13.45 3.79
C ALA A 144 -14.15 -14.82 3.56
N LEU A 145 -13.91 -15.20 2.31
CA LEU A 145 -13.17 -16.42 2.00
C LEU A 145 -11.73 -16.37 2.53
N ALA A 146 -11.03 -15.25 2.35
CA ALA A 146 -9.66 -15.07 2.79
C ALA A 146 -9.52 -15.16 4.33
N ALA A 147 -10.50 -14.64 5.08
CA ALA A 147 -10.55 -14.74 6.53
C ALA A 147 -10.71 -16.20 7.00
N GLU A 148 -11.47 -16.99 6.25
CA GLU A 148 -11.62 -18.43 6.51
C GLU A 148 -10.43 -19.26 6.01
N GLN A 149 -9.73 -18.82 4.95
CA GLN A 149 -8.55 -19.51 4.42
C GLN A 149 -7.39 -19.54 5.43
N GLY A 150 -6.48 -20.51 5.25
CA GLY A 150 -5.35 -20.70 6.16
C GLY A 150 -5.70 -21.36 7.50
N GLN A 151 -6.82 -22.09 7.63
CA GLN A 151 -7.16 -22.84 8.86
C GLN A 151 -6.13 -23.92 9.24
N SER A 152 -5.14 -24.20 8.38
CA SER A 152 -4.03 -25.10 8.67
C SER A 152 -3.05 -24.49 9.69
N VAL A 153 -3.09 -23.17 9.86
CA VAL A 153 -2.31 -22.39 10.83
C VAL A 153 -3.23 -21.56 11.74
N LEU A 154 -2.88 -21.46 13.03
CA LEU A 154 -3.67 -20.76 14.05
C LEU A 154 -3.11 -19.39 14.45
N GLY A 155 -1.96 -19.00 13.91
CA GLY A 155 -1.32 -17.73 14.24
C GLY A 155 -1.89 -16.55 13.45
N PRO A 156 -1.16 -15.43 13.41
CA PRO A 156 -1.60 -14.20 12.76
C PRO A 156 -2.00 -14.41 11.30
N LYS A 157 -3.06 -13.72 10.89
CA LYS A 157 -3.57 -13.71 9.52
C LYS A 157 -3.45 -12.33 8.89
N TYR A 158 -2.93 -12.30 7.67
CA TYR A 158 -2.71 -11.11 6.88
C TYR A 158 -3.51 -11.20 5.58
N ILE A 159 -4.25 -10.14 5.26
CA ILE A 159 -5.00 -10.04 4.01
C ILE A 159 -4.51 -8.80 3.25
N VAL A 160 -4.02 -9.00 2.03
CA VAL A 160 -3.64 -7.92 1.12
C VAL A 160 -4.67 -7.85 0.00
N ILE A 161 -5.29 -6.69 -0.21
CA ILE A 161 -6.35 -6.49 -1.21
C ILE A 161 -5.85 -5.50 -2.26
N VAL A 162 -5.75 -5.94 -3.51
CA VAL A 162 -5.29 -5.14 -4.65
C VAL A 162 -6.47 -4.83 -5.57
N SER A 163 -7.03 -3.63 -5.51
CA SER A 163 -8.28 -3.27 -6.22
C SER A 163 -8.47 -1.74 -6.36
N ASP A 164 -9.39 -1.31 -7.21
CA ASP A 164 -9.99 0.03 -7.19
C ASP A 164 -11.12 0.16 -6.14
N PHE A 165 -11.41 -0.94 -5.45
CA PHE A 165 -12.40 -1.10 -4.40
C PHE A 165 -13.85 -0.90 -4.86
N ILE A 166 -14.10 -1.00 -6.17
CA ILE A 166 -15.44 -1.01 -6.75
C ILE A 166 -16.04 -2.41 -6.55
N GLU A 167 -16.93 -2.55 -5.59
CA GLU A 167 -17.76 -3.75 -5.47
C GLU A 167 -18.97 -3.63 -6.40
N ASP A 168 -19.08 -4.57 -7.33
CA ASP A 168 -20.18 -4.68 -8.29
C ASP A 168 -20.63 -6.15 -8.31
N LEU A 169 -21.83 -6.45 -7.80
CA LEU A 169 -22.30 -7.82 -7.64
C LEU A 169 -23.33 -8.17 -8.72
N PRO A 170 -23.42 -9.45 -9.12
CA PRO A 170 -24.51 -9.91 -9.96
C PRO A 170 -25.89 -9.52 -9.43
N PRO A 171 -26.87 -9.26 -10.30
CA PRO A 171 -28.23 -8.94 -9.89
C PRO A 171 -28.79 -9.94 -8.88
N GLY A 172 -29.37 -9.42 -7.79
CA GLY A 172 -29.95 -10.24 -6.72
C GLY A 172 -28.96 -10.75 -5.66
N LYS A 173 -27.65 -10.66 -5.91
CA LYS A 173 -26.63 -10.93 -4.88
C LYS A 173 -26.44 -9.71 -3.99
N ARG A 174 -26.25 -9.94 -2.69
CA ARG A 174 -25.95 -8.89 -1.70
C ARG A 174 -24.52 -9.07 -1.19
N PRO A 175 -23.84 -7.98 -0.78
CA PRO A 175 -22.54 -8.09 -0.13
C PRO A 175 -22.61 -8.99 1.09
N ILE A 176 -21.55 -9.78 1.31
CA ILE A 176 -21.46 -10.62 2.50
C ILE A 176 -21.17 -9.73 3.70
N ARG A 177 -21.87 -9.99 4.82
CA ARG A 177 -21.52 -9.36 6.09
C ARG A 177 -20.19 -9.93 6.56
N LEU A 178 -19.18 -9.07 6.61
CA LEU A 178 -17.83 -9.46 7.02
C LEU A 178 -17.79 -9.73 8.53
N GLN A 179 -17.04 -10.76 8.89
CA GLN A 179 -16.65 -11.07 10.25
C GLN A 179 -15.17 -11.44 10.23
N LEU A 180 -14.38 -10.64 10.92
CA LEU A 180 -12.93 -10.74 11.01
C LEU A 180 -12.55 -11.03 12.46
N ASN A 181 -11.45 -11.76 12.66
CA ASN A 181 -10.95 -12.23 13.95
C ASN A 181 -9.55 -11.67 14.24
N GLY A 182 -9.35 -10.37 14.02
CA GLY A 182 -8.07 -9.70 14.25
C GLY A 182 -7.08 -9.80 13.09
N GLU A 183 -7.54 -10.06 11.87
CA GLU A 183 -6.70 -10.00 10.68
C GLU A 183 -6.07 -8.60 10.53
N ARG A 184 -4.83 -8.56 10.04
CA ARG A 184 -4.17 -7.32 9.63
C ARG A 184 -4.33 -7.15 8.13
N ILE A 185 -4.93 -6.04 7.71
CA ILE A 185 -5.33 -5.82 6.32
C ILE A 185 -4.54 -4.68 5.69
N LEU A 186 -4.02 -4.94 4.49
CA LEU A 186 -3.39 -3.95 3.63
C LEU A 186 -4.20 -3.75 2.36
N LEU A 187 -4.68 -2.53 2.14
CA LEU A 187 -5.40 -2.11 0.94
C LEU A 187 -4.42 -1.48 -0.04
N LEU A 188 -4.14 -2.14 -1.15
CA LEU A 188 -3.34 -1.59 -2.24
C LEU A 188 -4.26 -1.09 -3.34
N HIS A 189 -4.23 0.21 -3.60
CA HIS A 189 -5.26 0.83 -4.43
C HIS A 189 -4.71 1.73 -5.54
N ARG A 190 -5.46 1.81 -6.64
CA ARG A 190 -5.43 2.94 -7.55
C ARG A 190 -6.84 3.20 -8.06
N PRO A 191 -7.15 4.39 -8.57
CA PRO A 191 -8.41 4.59 -9.27
C PRO A 191 -8.55 3.60 -10.43
N GLY A 192 -9.77 3.09 -10.62
CA GLY A 192 -10.13 2.29 -11.78
C GLY A 192 -10.22 3.16 -13.04
N THR A 193 -10.65 2.57 -14.16
CA THR A 193 -10.81 3.26 -15.44
C THR A 193 -12.00 4.23 -15.50
N GLU A 194 -12.60 4.59 -14.37
CA GLU A 194 -13.72 5.54 -14.30
C GLU A 194 -13.27 6.93 -14.78
N LYS A 195 -13.82 7.41 -15.90
CA LYS A 195 -13.56 8.75 -16.44
C LYS A 195 -14.52 9.77 -15.80
N MET A 196 -14.25 10.25 -14.58
CA MET A 196 -15.07 11.33 -13.99
C MET A 196 -14.24 12.41 -13.29
N ALA A 197 -14.67 13.68 -13.39
CA ALA A 197 -14.03 14.84 -12.78
C ALA A 197 -13.99 14.82 -11.23
N LEU A 198 -14.83 13.98 -10.60
CA LEU A 198 -14.86 13.71 -9.15
C LEU A 198 -14.23 12.37 -8.76
N ALA A 199 -13.55 11.69 -9.71
CA ALA A 199 -13.08 10.31 -9.53
C ALA A 199 -12.18 10.13 -8.30
N LEU A 200 -11.34 11.11 -7.95
CA LEU A 200 -10.46 10.97 -6.79
C LEU A 200 -11.19 11.08 -5.45
N GLY A 201 -12.08 12.06 -5.28
CA GLY A 201 -12.85 12.18 -4.05
C GLY A 201 -13.71 10.93 -3.80
N ASN A 202 -14.35 10.43 -4.86
CA ASN A 202 -15.10 9.19 -4.81
C ASN A 202 -14.20 7.99 -4.49
N HIS A 203 -13.03 7.89 -5.13
CA HIS A 203 -12.04 6.85 -4.88
C HIS A 203 -11.57 6.86 -3.42
N LEU A 204 -11.09 8.00 -2.91
CA LEU A 204 -10.59 8.12 -1.54
C LEU A 204 -11.70 7.87 -0.51
N GLY A 205 -12.91 8.40 -0.73
CA GLY A 205 -14.07 8.08 0.11
C GLY A 205 -14.45 6.60 0.05
N ARG A 206 -14.17 5.89 -1.04
CA ARG A 206 -14.35 4.44 -1.16
C ARG A 206 -13.32 3.68 -0.32
N ILE A 207 -12.05 4.06 -0.40
CA ILE A 207 -10.97 3.48 0.41
C ILE A 207 -11.25 3.69 1.91
N GLN A 208 -11.68 4.89 2.29
CA GLN A 208 -12.05 5.19 3.68
C GLN A 208 -13.21 4.31 4.16
N ARG A 209 -14.30 4.22 3.40
CA ARG A 209 -15.46 3.37 3.76
C ARG A 209 -15.07 1.90 3.91
N TRP A 210 -14.25 1.36 3.00
CA TRP A 210 -13.73 -0.01 3.14
C TRP A 210 -12.85 -0.17 4.37
N SER A 211 -11.98 0.80 4.64
CA SER A 211 -11.11 0.77 5.82
C SER A 211 -11.93 0.77 7.13
N GLU A 212 -12.97 1.59 7.20
CA GLU A 212 -13.91 1.63 8.34
C GLU A 212 -14.70 0.33 8.46
N ALA A 213 -15.31 -0.15 7.37
CA ALA A 213 -16.09 -1.39 7.37
C ALA A 213 -15.26 -2.61 7.80
N LEU A 214 -13.98 -2.69 7.40
CA LEU A 214 -13.08 -3.77 7.79
C LEU A 214 -12.68 -3.67 9.28
N ARG A 215 -12.45 -2.47 9.80
CA ARG A 215 -12.22 -2.28 11.25
C ARG A 215 -13.44 -2.66 12.06
N GLU A 216 -14.63 -2.21 11.64
CA GLU A 216 -15.91 -2.56 12.28
C GLU A 216 -16.20 -4.06 12.22
N ALA A 217 -15.76 -4.75 11.16
CA ALA A 217 -15.89 -6.19 11.01
C ALA A 217 -14.95 -6.99 11.93
N GLY A 218 -13.94 -6.36 12.56
CA GLY A 218 -13.04 -7.00 13.52
C GLY A 218 -11.56 -7.09 13.08
N ALA A 219 -11.13 -6.36 12.05
CA ALA A 219 -9.71 -6.29 11.67
C ALA A 219 -8.88 -5.67 12.81
N ALA A 220 -7.71 -6.24 13.10
CA ALA A 220 -6.77 -5.68 14.09
C ALA A 220 -6.15 -4.37 13.60
N SER A 221 -5.88 -4.27 12.30
CA SER A 221 -5.38 -3.05 11.68
C SER A 221 -5.78 -3.00 10.21
N VAL A 222 -6.03 -1.80 9.69
CA VAL A 222 -6.24 -1.57 8.26
C VAL A 222 -5.38 -0.41 7.81
N THR A 223 -4.45 -0.69 6.91
CA THR A 223 -3.56 0.29 6.27
C THR A 223 -3.90 0.34 4.79
N ALA A 224 -3.94 1.54 4.20
CA ALA A 224 -4.19 1.71 2.77
C ALA A 224 -2.98 2.39 2.11
N LEU A 225 -2.49 1.85 0.99
CA LEU A 225 -1.38 2.40 0.23
C LEU A 225 -1.77 2.53 -1.25
N PRO A 226 -1.51 3.67 -1.90
CA PRO A 226 -1.66 3.75 -3.34
C PRO A 226 -0.59 2.91 -4.04
N LEU A 227 -0.98 2.09 -5.02
CA LEU A 227 -0.10 1.21 -5.81
C LEU A 227 1.10 1.97 -6.40
N SER A 228 0.86 3.21 -6.80
CA SER A 228 1.87 4.09 -7.37
C SER A 228 2.99 4.40 -6.36
N ALA A 229 2.69 4.50 -5.07
CA ALA A 229 3.64 4.89 -4.04
C ALA A 229 4.22 3.69 -3.25
N ILE A 230 3.98 2.46 -3.70
CA ILE A 230 4.44 1.28 -2.99
C ILE A 230 5.96 1.12 -3.09
N THR A 231 6.54 0.68 -1.98
CA THR A 231 7.88 0.13 -1.87
C THR A 231 7.88 -1.04 -0.89
N GLN A 232 8.90 -1.88 -0.97
CA GLN A 232 9.10 -3.00 -0.05
C GLN A 232 8.97 -2.56 1.42
N GLN A 233 9.67 -1.50 1.85
CA GLN A 233 9.65 -1.09 3.25
C GLN A 233 8.29 -0.52 3.69
N ARG A 234 7.55 0.15 2.81
CA ARG A 234 6.19 0.62 3.13
C ARG A 234 5.25 -0.54 3.43
N ILE A 235 5.37 -1.65 2.70
CA ILE A 235 4.58 -2.87 2.96
C ILE A 235 5.06 -3.58 4.22
N VAL A 236 6.38 -3.70 4.42
CA VAL A 236 6.96 -4.25 5.66
C VAL A 236 6.44 -3.49 6.88
N ARG A 237 6.43 -2.15 6.86
CA ARG A 237 5.85 -1.33 7.93
C ARG A 237 4.35 -1.52 8.10
N ALA A 238 3.61 -1.70 7.01
CA ALA A 238 2.16 -1.87 7.05
C ALA A 238 1.73 -3.23 7.63
N LEU A 239 2.53 -4.28 7.45
CA LEU A 239 2.21 -5.65 7.85
C LEU A 239 3.05 -6.17 9.03
N GLY A 240 4.18 -5.55 9.35
CA GLY A 240 5.06 -5.92 10.44
C GLY A 240 4.49 -5.63 11.84
N SER A 241 5.18 -6.09 12.88
CA SER A 241 4.79 -6.10 14.29
C SER A 241 5.49 -5.04 15.13
N GLY A 242 6.50 -4.35 14.58
CA GLY A 242 7.27 -3.30 15.26
C GLY A 242 6.63 -1.90 15.27
N SER A 243 7.21 -0.98 16.07
CA SER A 243 6.94 0.46 15.96
C SER A 243 7.24 0.92 14.53
N LYS A 244 6.27 1.60 13.91
CA LYS A 244 6.31 1.96 12.50
C LYS A 244 7.25 3.15 12.27
N GLU A 245 8.55 2.91 12.35
CA GLU A 245 9.60 3.91 12.19
C GLU A 245 9.92 4.17 10.71
N GLY A 246 10.30 5.41 10.40
CA GLY A 246 10.73 5.83 9.07
C GLY A 246 10.35 7.25 8.75
N THR A 247 10.76 7.74 7.57
CA THR A 247 10.37 9.07 7.08
C THR A 247 9.86 8.96 5.65
N ASP A 248 8.64 9.44 5.42
CA ASP A 248 8.00 9.50 4.12
C ASP A 248 8.02 10.94 3.62
N VAL A 249 8.66 11.15 2.47
CA VAL A 249 8.80 12.45 1.82
C VAL A 249 8.06 12.42 0.51
N VAL A 250 7.15 13.37 0.31
CA VAL A 250 6.40 13.53 -0.94
C VAL A 250 6.69 14.91 -1.51
N VAL A 251 7.38 14.92 -2.66
CA VAL A 251 7.58 16.12 -3.47
C VAL A 251 6.41 16.25 -4.43
N LEU A 252 5.58 17.27 -4.24
CA LEU A 252 4.50 17.65 -5.13
C LEU A 252 4.96 18.85 -5.96
N GLN A 253 5.09 18.68 -7.27
CA GLN A 253 5.44 19.77 -8.18
C GLN A 253 4.29 20.10 -9.13
N ASN A 254 4.08 21.39 -9.34
CA ASN A 254 3.20 21.98 -10.35
C ASN A 254 3.91 23.24 -10.86
N MET A 255 4.95 23.03 -11.68
CA MET A 255 5.92 24.07 -12.00
C MET A 255 5.33 25.15 -12.92
N PRO A 256 5.31 26.43 -12.49
CA PRO A 256 4.80 27.54 -13.28
C PRO A 256 5.74 27.92 -14.43
N ASP A 257 5.25 28.77 -15.32
CA ASP A 257 5.96 29.19 -16.55
C ASP A 257 7.22 30.05 -16.32
N THR A 258 7.38 30.61 -15.11
CA THR A 258 8.58 31.36 -14.71
C THR A 258 9.59 30.52 -13.94
N ALA A 259 9.23 29.31 -13.52
CA ALA A 259 10.08 28.51 -12.66
C ALA A 259 11.31 28.01 -13.40
N ARG A 260 12.41 27.93 -12.66
CA ARG A 260 13.73 27.45 -13.07
C ARG A 260 13.87 25.96 -12.78
N PRO A 261 13.66 25.05 -13.75
CA PRO A 261 13.64 23.60 -13.49
C PRO A 261 14.97 23.07 -12.96
N GLU A 262 16.08 23.75 -13.24
CA GLU A 262 17.41 23.43 -12.68
C GLU A 262 17.41 23.40 -11.14
N MET A 263 16.51 24.15 -10.50
CA MET A 263 16.37 24.19 -9.04
C MET A 263 15.86 22.86 -8.45
N LEU A 264 15.24 22.00 -9.26
CA LEU A 264 14.88 20.65 -8.82
C LEU A 264 16.13 19.84 -8.44
N LYS A 265 17.30 20.10 -9.04
CA LYS A 265 18.57 19.48 -8.61
C LYS A 265 19.00 19.96 -7.23
N THR A 266 18.79 21.23 -6.90
CA THR A 266 19.03 21.76 -5.55
C THR A 266 18.13 21.08 -4.53
N ILE A 267 16.85 20.86 -4.86
CA ILE A 267 15.92 20.11 -4.02
C ILE A 267 16.43 18.66 -3.83
N ALA A 268 16.79 17.96 -4.90
CA ALA A 268 17.32 16.60 -4.82
C ALA A 268 18.59 16.49 -3.96
N ALA A 269 19.55 17.40 -4.14
CA ALA A 269 20.75 17.47 -3.32
C ALA A 269 20.43 17.72 -1.84
N THR A 270 19.44 18.57 -1.57
CA THR A 270 18.99 18.90 -0.21
C THR A 270 18.29 17.72 0.44
N LEU A 271 17.39 17.03 -0.27
CA LEU A 271 16.74 15.81 0.21
C LEU A 271 17.76 14.72 0.53
N ASN A 272 18.80 14.55 -0.30
CA ASN A 272 19.89 13.61 -0.02
C ASN A 272 20.71 13.98 1.24
N LYS A 273 20.87 15.28 1.54
CA LYS A 273 21.51 15.74 2.78
C LYS A 273 20.60 15.48 3.98
N ALA A 274 19.34 15.93 3.92
CA ALA A 274 18.36 15.78 5.00
C ALA A 274 18.04 14.30 5.33
N ALA A 275 17.99 13.43 4.32
CA ALA A 275 17.70 12.00 4.49
C ALA A 275 18.69 11.26 5.39
N ARG A 276 19.86 11.83 5.68
CA ARG A 276 20.86 11.25 6.59
C ARG A 276 20.50 11.45 8.06
N ASP A 277 19.72 12.48 8.35
CA ASP A 277 19.35 12.88 9.71
C ASP A 277 17.92 12.41 10.06
N TRP A 278 17.14 12.01 9.05
CA TRP A 278 15.80 11.47 9.21
C TRP A 278 15.78 10.01 9.68
N GLN A 279 14.68 9.62 10.32
CA GLN A 279 14.46 8.25 10.77
C GLN A 279 14.42 7.32 9.54
N PRO A 280 15.35 6.35 9.41
CA PRO A 280 15.30 5.41 8.31
C PRO A 280 14.23 4.33 8.54
N PRO A 281 13.72 3.69 7.45
CA PRO A 281 14.03 4.00 6.06
C PRO A 281 13.32 5.28 5.59
N VAL A 282 14.05 6.07 4.80
CA VAL A 282 13.54 7.28 4.14
C VAL A 282 13.00 6.91 2.77
N THR A 283 11.74 7.20 2.49
CA THR A 283 11.12 6.98 1.18
C THR A 283 10.77 8.31 0.55
N VAL A 284 11.30 8.59 -0.65
CA VAL A 284 11.01 9.80 -1.42
C VAL A 284 10.10 9.45 -2.59
N THR A 285 8.92 10.05 -2.62
CA THR A 285 7.97 10.00 -3.75
C THR A 285 7.98 11.37 -4.43
N TRP A 286 8.19 11.41 -5.75
CA TRP A 286 8.19 12.66 -6.51
C TRP A 286 7.09 12.63 -7.58
N ALA A 287 6.14 13.56 -7.45
CA ALA A 287 4.91 13.64 -8.20
C ALA A 287 4.75 15.00 -8.90
N ASP A 288 4.34 14.97 -10.16
CA ASP A 288 4.08 16.13 -11.02
C ASP A 288 2.57 16.24 -11.32
N LEU A 289 2.03 17.44 -11.09
CA LEU A 289 0.61 17.77 -11.13
C LEU A 289 0.28 18.60 -12.37
N ARG A 290 0.55 18.05 -13.55
CA ARG A 290 0.42 18.79 -14.82
C ARG A 290 -1.01 19.06 -15.28
N ASP A 291 -1.94 18.17 -14.93
CA ASP A 291 -3.31 18.21 -15.41
C ASP A 291 -4.30 18.34 -14.25
N GLU A 292 -5.58 18.53 -14.59
CA GLU A 292 -6.67 18.52 -13.62
C GLU A 292 -6.98 17.11 -13.12
N SER A 293 -6.28 16.09 -13.66
CA SER A 293 -6.37 14.76 -13.10
C SER A 293 -5.74 14.81 -11.71
N ALA A 294 -6.42 14.22 -10.76
CA ALA A 294 -5.91 14.19 -9.39
C ALA A 294 -4.86 13.09 -9.19
N LEU A 295 -4.49 12.36 -10.25
CA LEU A 295 -3.46 11.34 -10.25
C LEU A 295 -2.16 11.96 -10.80
N PRO A 296 -1.18 12.24 -9.94
CA PRO A 296 0.08 12.80 -10.41
C PRO A 296 0.82 11.83 -11.33
N LEU A 297 1.52 12.38 -12.32
CA LEU A 297 2.61 11.62 -12.93
C LEU A 297 3.73 11.54 -11.91
N GLN A 298 4.11 10.34 -11.51
CA GLN A 298 5.11 10.16 -10.47
C GLN A 298 6.24 9.25 -10.91
N MET A 299 7.45 9.61 -10.49
CA MET A 299 8.59 8.73 -10.59
C MET A 299 8.43 7.56 -9.60
N PRO A 300 9.03 6.41 -9.91
CA PRO A 300 9.25 5.36 -8.94
C PRO A 300 9.70 5.91 -7.57
N PRO A 301 9.04 5.58 -6.44
CA PRO A 301 9.54 6.01 -5.14
C PRO A 301 10.94 5.44 -4.89
N LEU A 302 11.79 6.25 -4.30
CA LEU A 302 13.17 5.90 -3.96
C LEU A 302 13.28 5.64 -2.47
N GLU A 303 14.03 4.61 -2.09
CA GLU A 303 14.29 4.28 -0.69
C GLU A 303 15.75 4.52 -0.33
N PHE A 304 15.95 5.03 0.88
CA PHE A 304 17.25 5.20 1.49
C PHE A 304 17.24 4.63 2.90
N THR A 305 18.14 3.67 3.12
CA THR A 305 18.47 3.17 4.46
C THR A 305 19.98 3.33 4.63
N PRO A 306 20.45 4.13 5.61
CA PRO A 306 21.87 4.23 5.90
C PRO A 306 22.44 2.84 6.19
N ARG A 307 23.50 2.45 5.49
CA ARG A 307 24.24 1.22 5.76
C ARG A 307 25.66 1.56 6.17
N LEU A 308 26.15 0.92 7.23
CA LEU A 308 27.53 1.08 7.71
C LEU A 308 28.56 0.43 6.77
N VAL A 309 28.15 -0.53 5.93
CA VAL A 309 29.02 -1.26 5.01
C VAL A 309 28.36 -1.32 3.62
N LYS A 310 29.09 -0.91 2.57
CA LYS A 310 28.66 -1.14 1.17
C LYS A 310 28.73 -2.65 0.87
N PRO A 311 27.65 -3.29 0.39
CA PRO A 311 27.69 -4.69 -0.02
C PRO A 311 28.74 -4.87 -1.14
N PRO A 312 29.51 -5.97 -1.13
CA PRO A 312 30.60 -6.20 -2.09
C PRO A 312 30.12 -6.25 -3.55
N ASP A 313 28.83 -6.54 -3.79
CA ASP A 313 28.21 -6.64 -5.12
C ASP A 313 27.19 -5.52 -5.43
N SER A 314 27.23 -4.37 -4.76
CA SER A 314 26.25 -3.31 -5.04
C SER A 314 26.55 -2.61 -6.38
N SER A 315 26.05 -3.16 -7.48
CA SER A 315 25.81 -2.44 -8.74
C SER A 315 24.69 -1.38 -8.64
N ALA A 316 24.02 -1.31 -7.47
CA ALA A 316 22.99 -0.35 -7.17
C ALA A 316 23.55 1.08 -7.23
N GLN A 317 22.92 1.93 -8.05
CA GLN A 317 23.20 3.35 -8.09
C GLN A 317 22.99 3.96 -6.69
N ASP A 318 23.96 4.78 -6.26
CA ASP A 318 23.88 5.47 -4.97
C ASP A 318 22.62 6.38 -4.93
N PHE A 319 21.99 6.49 -3.76
CA PHE A 319 20.72 7.21 -3.58
C PHE A 319 20.75 8.65 -4.12
N SER A 320 21.87 9.36 -3.95
CA SER A 320 22.06 10.70 -4.50
C SER A 320 22.00 10.73 -6.03
N THR A 321 22.52 9.70 -6.70
CA THR A 321 22.50 9.59 -8.16
C THR A 321 21.07 9.36 -8.65
N LEU A 322 20.32 8.46 -8.00
CA LEU A 322 18.92 8.20 -8.32
C LEU A 322 18.05 9.44 -8.10
N LEU A 323 18.21 10.15 -6.98
CA LEU A 323 17.48 11.40 -6.72
C LEU A 323 17.77 12.46 -7.78
N ASN A 324 19.03 12.61 -8.21
CA ASN A 324 19.39 13.54 -9.27
C ASN A 324 18.78 13.15 -10.62
N GLN A 325 18.77 11.86 -10.97
CA GLN A 325 18.12 11.37 -12.18
C GLN A 325 16.60 11.57 -12.13
N CYS A 326 15.97 11.38 -10.96
CA CYS A 326 14.56 11.72 -10.75
C CYS A 326 14.33 13.21 -10.99
N ALA A 327 15.13 14.10 -10.40
CA ALA A 327 15.01 15.54 -10.64
C ALA A 327 15.16 15.90 -12.12
N GLU A 328 16.15 15.33 -12.81
CA GLU A 328 16.34 15.52 -14.27
C GLU A 328 15.17 15.01 -15.10
N GLY A 329 14.60 13.86 -14.73
CA GLY A 329 13.37 13.34 -15.33
C GLY A 329 12.21 14.30 -15.14
N MET A 330 12.07 14.84 -13.91
CA MET A 330 11.00 15.77 -13.54
C MET A 330 11.13 17.15 -14.19
N GLN A 331 12.34 17.56 -14.57
CA GLN A 331 12.55 18.79 -15.35
C GLN A 331 11.89 18.73 -16.72
N ARG A 332 11.84 17.54 -17.36
CA ARG A 332 11.22 17.37 -18.69
C ARG A 332 9.71 17.61 -18.68
N PHE A 333 9.12 17.65 -17.49
CA PHE A 333 7.70 17.88 -17.26
C PHE A 333 7.37 19.34 -16.94
N SER A 334 8.39 20.21 -16.91
CA SER A 334 8.28 21.65 -16.72
C SER A 334 8.75 22.39 -18.00
N PRO A 335 8.27 23.61 -18.30
CA PRO A 335 7.21 24.37 -17.62
C PRO A 335 5.84 24.31 -18.34
N GLY A 336 4.77 24.74 -17.65
CA GLY A 336 3.46 25.00 -18.28
C GLY A 336 2.27 24.17 -17.76
N ALA A 337 2.35 23.68 -16.52
CA ALA A 337 1.24 22.98 -15.89
C ALA A 337 0.05 23.94 -15.67
N LYS A 338 -1.16 23.51 -16.08
CA LYS A 338 -2.28 24.45 -16.31
C LYS A 338 -3.08 24.81 -15.08
N LEU A 339 -3.08 23.99 -14.01
CA LEU A 339 -3.80 24.29 -12.74
C LEU A 339 -3.55 23.27 -11.62
N GLY A 340 -3.00 22.07 -11.92
CA GLY A 340 -2.54 21.02 -10.99
C GLY A 340 -3.25 20.89 -9.64
N ASP A 341 -4.01 19.81 -9.43
CA ASP A 341 -4.81 19.62 -8.22
C ASP A 341 -4.00 19.26 -6.97
N MET A 342 -3.40 20.28 -6.36
CA MET A 342 -2.60 20.15 -5.13
C MET A 342 -3.39 19.58 -3.95
N VAL A 343 -4.66 19.98 -3.79
CA VAL A 343 -5.50 19.53 -2.66
C VAL A 343 -5.80 18.03 -2.79
N GLY A 344 -6.15 17.58 -3.99
CA GLY A 344 -6.37 16.17 -4.31
C GLY A 344 -5.11 15.35 -4.12
N ALA A 345 -3.95 15.83 -4.58
CA ALA A 345 -2.68 15.14 -4.40
C ALA A 345 -2.29 15.01 -2.92
N LEU A 346 -2.46 16.08 -2.13
CA LEU A 346 -2.26 16.04 -0.68
C LEU A 346 -3.19 15.01 -0.02
N SER A 347 -4.46 15.01 -0.39
CA SER A 347 -5.44 14.03 0.14
C SER A 347 -5.07 12.60 -0.25
N PHE A 348 -4.63 12.38 -1.50
CA PHE A 348 -4.21 11.07 -1.99
C PHE A 348 -3.00 10.52 -1.23
N TYR A 349 -1.94 11.31 -1.08
CA TYR A 349 -0.73 10.86 -0.40
C TYR A 349 -0.83 10.85 1.12
N SER A 350 -1.67 11.71 1.71
CA SER A 350 -1.95 11.66 3.16
C SER A 350 -2.89 10.51 3.53
N SER A 351 -3.79 10.10 2.64
CA SER A 351 -4.67 8.94 2.86
C SER A 351 -3.91 7.61 2.89
N ALA A 352 -2.64 7.60 2.50
CA ALA A 352 -1.78 6.42 2.42
C ALA A 352 -1.47 5.78 3.79
N GLY A 353 -2.18 6.10 4.88
CA GLY A 353 -2.23 5.28 6.09
C GLY A 353 -0.91 5.03 6.82
N VAL A 354 0.23 5.60 6.39
CA VAL A 354 1.53 5.44 7.05
C VAL A 354 1.68 6.44 8.20
N LEU A 355 0.59 6.79 8.89
CA LEU A 355 0.51 7.87 9.89
C LEU A 355 1.38 7.69 11.14
N ASP A 356 2.23 6.67 11.18
CA ASP A 356 3.19 6.45 12.25
C ASP A 356 4.64 6.75 11.84
N ALA A 357 4.90 6.98 10.54
CA ALA A 357 6.18 7.53 10.05
C ALA A 357 6.19 9.06 10.12
N ASP A 358 7.37 9.66 10.17
CA ASP A 358 7.52 11.10 9.98
C ASP A 358 7.13 11.47 8.54
N HIS A 359 6.18 12.39 8.38
CA HIS A 359 5.72 12.81 7.05
C HIS A 359 6.19 14.20 6.69
N VAL A 360 6.69 14.33 5.46
CA VAL A 360 7.15 15.60 4.91
C VAL A 360 6.58 15.81 3.51
N PHE A 361 5.81 16.86 3.31
CA PHE A 361 5.44 17.36 1.99
C PHE A 361 6.33 18.51 1.58
N LEU A 362 6.88 18.44 0.37
CA LEU A 362 7.58 19.54 -0.29
C LEU A 362 6.77 19.95 -1.52
N MET A 363 6.16 21.14 -1.48
CA MET A 363 5.20 21.61 -2.48
C MET A 363 5.82 22.72 -3.33
N VAL A 364 6.07 22.47 -4.61
CA VAL A 364 6.55 23.46 -5.57
C VAL A 364 5.41 23.85 -6.51
N SER A 365 4.94 25.10 -6.45
CA SER A 365 3.81 25.56 -7.30
C SER A 365 3.69 27.08 -7.33
N SER A 366 2.86 27.59 -8.25
CA SER A 366 2.27 28.93 -8.16
C SER A 366 1.08 29.05 -7.22
N PHE A 367 0.69 27.94 -6.60
CA PHE A 367 -0.36 27.89 -5.59
C PHE A 367 -1.64 28.58 -6.07
N PRO A 368 -2.35 28.01 -7.07
CA PRO A 368 -3.57 28.59 -7.61
C PRO A 368 -4.64 28.72 -6.53
N ASN A 369 -5.72 29.47 -6.79
CA ASN A 369 -6.76 29.70 -5.78
C ASN A 369 -7.28 28.37 -5.24
N LEU A 370 -7.39 28.26 -3.90
CA LEU A 370 -7.86 27.05 -3.24
C LEU A 370 -9.21 26.58 -3.85
N PRO A 371 -9.25 25.40 -4.49
CA PRO A 371 -10.45 24.94 -5.18
C PRO A 371 -11.62 24.79 -4.22
N LYS A 372 -12.71 25.53 -4.45
CA LYS A 372 -13.88 25.56 -3.56
C LYS A 372 -14.50 24.16 -3.37
N GLY A 373 -14.56 23.34 -4.43
CA GLY A 373 -15.17 22.01 -4.41
C GLY A 373 -14.29 20.86 -3.92
N ARG A 374 -13.05 21.14 -3.50
CA ARG A 374 -12.10 20.11 -3.02
C ARG A 374 -11.76 20.26 -1.53
N ARG A 375 -12.35 21.25 -0.85
CA ARG A 375 -12.14 21.50 0.59
C ARG A 375 -12.72 20.42 1.49
N ASP A 376 -13.67 19.64 0.97
CA ASP A 376 -14.36 18.57 1.70
C ASP A 376 -13.66 17.21 1.55
N LEU A 377 -12.51 17.15 0.86
CA LEU A 377 -11.72 15.92 0.81
C LEU A 377 -11.18 15.59 2.22
N PRO A 378 -11.21 14.31 2.62
CA PRO A 378 -10.66 13.90 3.91
C PRO A 378 -9.14 14.16 3.90
N LEU A 379 -8.73 15.14 4.70
CA LEU A 379 -7.34 15.54 4.86
C LEU A 379 -7.08 15.82 6.34
N ASN A 380 -6.08 15.16 6.91
CA ASN A 380 -5.59 15.47 8.24
C ASN A 380 -4.06 15.43 8.18
N LEU A 381 -3.44 16.58 8.39
CA LEU A 381 -2.00 16.77 8.31
C LEU A 381 -1.38 16.94 9.71
N LYS A 382 -2.05 16.47 10.76
CA LYS A 382 -1.51 16.50 12.12
C LYS A 382 -0.15 15.78 12.18
N GLY A 383 0.87 16.50 12.65
CA GLY A 383 2.25 15.98 12.75
C GLY A 383 3.00 15.96 11.42
N VAL A 384 2.38 16.41 10.33
CA VAL A 384 3.00 16.47 9.00
C VAL A 384 3.71 17.80 8.81
N ARG A 385 4.95 17.75 8.33
CA ARG A 385 5.73 18.94 7.95
C ARG A 385 5.44 19.29 6.50
N VAL A 386 5.22 20.56 6.20
CA VAL A 386 4.91 21.04 4.85
C VAL A 386 5.83 22.21 4.50
N ALA A 387 6.74 21.98 3.56
CA ALA A 387 7.58 23.01 2.95
C ALA A 387 6.90 23.54 1.68
N MET A 388 6.39 24.77 1.74
CA MET A 388 5.85 25.50 0.59
C MET A 388 6.98 26.23 -0.14
N LEU A 389 7.18 25.90 -1.41
CA LEU A 389 8.14 26.54 -2.31
C LEU A 389 7.39 27.28 -3.42
N PRO A 390 6.83 28.48 -3.13
CA PRO A 390 6.08 29.26 -4.10
C PRO A 390 6.97 29.80 -5.24
N ALA A 391 6.49 29.62 -6.47
CA ALA A 391 7.03 30.22 -7.68
C ALA A 391 5.88 30.93 -8.43
N PRO A 392 5.97 32.21 -8.81
CA PRO A 392 4.85 32.90 -9.46
C PRO A 392 4.65 32.47 -10.92
N ASN A 393 3.44 32.60 -11.47
CA ASN A 393 3.25 32.61 -12.93
C ASN A 393 3.54 34.02 -13.50
N ARG A 394 3.78 34.14 -14.81
CA ARG A 394 3.91 35.48 -15.43
C ARG A 394 2.70 36.36 -15.19
N ALA A 395 1.50 35.77 -15.14
CA ALA A 395 0.25 36.49 -14.87
C ALA A 395 0.18 37.07 -13.45
N ASP A 396 0.94 36.55 -12.49
CA ASP A 396 0.98 37.10 -11.14
C ASP A 396 1.76 38.42 -11.07
N ALA A 397 2.55 38.77 -12.10
CA ALA A 397 3.31 40.02 -12.14
C ALA A 397 2.43 41.27 -12.29
N SER A 398 1.17 41.13 -12.74
CA SER A 398 0.24 42.25 -12.83
C SER A 398 -0.47 42.57 -11.51
N ASP A 399 -0.43 41.66 -10.52
CA ASP A 399 -1.10 41.82 -9.23
C ASP A 399 -0.36 41.01 -8.14
N GLU A 400 0.72 41.59 -7.65
CA GLU A 400 1.59 40.98 -6.63
C GLU A 400 0.84 40.79 -5.29
N ASP A 401 -0.05 41.71 -4.94
CA ASP A 401 -0.85 41.64 -3.71
C ASP A 401 -1.81 40.44 -3.75
N ALA A 402 -2.47 40.21 -4.88
CA ALA A 402 -3.32 39.03 -5.04
C ALA A 402 -2.52 37.73 -4.95
N TYR A 403 -1.30 37.69 -5.49
CA TYR A 403 -0.40 36.55 -5.37
C TYR A 403 -0.03 36.27 -3.90
N LEU A 404 0.43 37.29 -3.17
CA LEU A 404 0.81 37.15 -1.76
C LEU A 404 -0.38 36.76 -0.88
N ALA A 405 -1.56 37.34 -1.12
CA ALA A 405 -2.80 36.99 -0.44
C ALA A 405 -3.16 35.51 -0.68
N ARG A 406 -2.99 35.02 -1.91
CA ARG A 406 -3.23 33.61 -2.26
C ARG A 406 -2.29 32.66 -1.54
N LEU A 407 -1.00 33.01 -1.42
CA LEU A 407 -0.04 32.23 -0.64
C LEU A 407 -0.41 32.19 0.85
N ALA A 408 -0.82 33.31 1.43
CA ALA A 408 -1.27 33.39 2.82
C ALA A 408 -2.52 32.54 3.07
N GLN A 409 -3.46 32.50 2.12
CA GLN A 409 -4.64 31.63 2.19
C GLN A 409 -4.25 30.14 2.21
N TRP A 410 -3.31 29.72 1.37
CA TRP A 410 -2.80 28.34 1.37
C TRP A 410 -2.13 27.97 2.69
N GLU A 411 -1.25 28.82 3.20
CA GLU A 411 -0.57 28.59 4.47
C GLU A 411 -1.57 28.49 5.63
N THR A 412 -2.57 29.38 5.66
CA THR A 412 -3.64 29.36 6.67
C THR A 412 -4.46 28.07 6.58
N TRP A 413 -4.85 27.66 5.37
CA TRP A 413 -5.63 26.44 5.17
C TRP A 413 -4.85 25.19 5.58
N LEU A 414 -3.56 25.07 5.22
CA LEU A 414 -2.71 23.94 5.63
C LEU A 414 -2.56 23.87 7.16
N LYS A 415 -2.38 25.02 7.83
CA LYS A 415 -2.35 25.09 9.31
C LYS A 415 -3.70 24.71 9.93
N GLN A 416 -4.82 25.04 9.30
CA GLN A 416 -6.16 24.57 9.72
C GLN A 416 -6.30 23.04 9.61
N GLN A 417 -5.55 22.40 8.70
CA GLN A 417 -5.43 20.94 8.62
C GLN A 417 -4.38 20.36 9.58
N HIS A 418 -3.88 21.16 10.53
CA HIS A 418 -2.89 20.80 11.56
C HIS A 418 -1.45 20.52 11.05
N ALA A 419 -1.10 20.99 9.86
CA ALA A 419 0.26 20.89 9.33
C ALA A 419 1.24 21.88 10.00
N ASN A 420 2.50 21.46 10.14
CA ASN A 420 3.63 22.33 10.45
C ASN A 420 4.16 22.94 9.15
N VAL A 421 3.73 24.16 8.83
CA VAL A 421 3.99 24.80 7.54
C VAL A 421 5.17 25.76 7.63
N CYS A 422 6.11 25.63 6.69
CA CYS A 422 7.16 26.60 6.44
C CYS A 422 7.16 27.00 4.96
N ARG A 423 7.45 28.27 4.66
CA ARG A 423 7.39 28.84 3.31
C ARG A 423 8.73 29.46 2.93
N ILE A 424 9.31 29.04 1.80
CA ILE A 424 10.56 29.58 1.25
C ILE A 424 10.34 29.97 -0.22
N PRO A 425 10.66 31.18 -0.67
CA PRO A 425 10.57 31.54 -2.08
C PRO A 425 11.35 30.55 -2.96
N PHE A 426 10.70 29.95 -3.96
CA PHE A 426 11.32 28.90 -4.77
C PHE A 426 12.66 29.36 -5.36
N ASN A 427 12.69 30.53 -6.00
CA ASN A 427 13.90 31.09 -6.62
C ASN A 427 15.01 31.49 -5.64
N GLY A 428 14.71 31.58 -4.34
CA GLY A 428 15.66 31.90 -3.28
C GLY A 428 16.07 30.68 -2.44
N VAL A 429 15.62 29.46 -2.82
CA VAL A 429 15.89 28.26 -2.01
C VAL A 429 17.38 27.94 -2.00
N THR A 430 17.92 27.83 -0.80
CA THR A 430 19.25 27.29 -0.54
C THR A 430 19.11 25.96 0.20
N THR A 431 20.15 25.12 0.14
CA THR A 431 20.16 23.85 0.86
C THR A 431 19.90 24.04 2.35
N ASP A 432 20.54 25.03 2.99
CA ASP A 432 20.38 25.24 4.42
C ASP A 432 18.98 25.76 4.77
N SER A 433 18.46 26.76 4.02
CA SER A 433 17.09 27.26 4.24
C SER A 433 16.03 26.17 4.13
N LEU A 434 16.20 25.23 3.19
CA LEU A 434 15.26 24.14 3.00
C LEU A 434 15.43 23.05 4.06
N ILE A 435 16.65 22.76 4.53
CA ILE A 435 16.85 21.83 5.66
C ILE A 435 16.17 22.36 6.92
N ASP A 436 16.35 23.63 7.25
CA ASP A 436 15.73 24.25 8.42
C ASP A 436 14.20 24.10 8.38
N CYS A 437 13.62 24.30 7.19
CA CYS A 437 12.19 24.15 6.93
C CYS A 437 11.71 22.70 7.03
N LEU A 438 12.53 21.74 6.60
CA LEU A 438 12.23 20.32 6.59
C LEU A 438 12.39 19.66 7.97
N HIS A 439 13.25 20.19 8.84
CA HIS A 439 13.45 19.66 10.19
C HIS A 439 12.40 20.16 11.18
N GLY A 440 11.76 21.29 10.88
CA GLY A 440 10.79 21.95 11.76
C GLY A 440 11.54 22.86 12.75
N SER A 441 11.12 24.12 12.80
CA SER A 441 11.58 25.09 13.80
C SER A 441 10.96 24.81 15.17
#